data_AF-A0A355TS39-F1
#
_entry.id   AF-A0A355TS39-F1
#
_cell.length_a   1.000
_cell.length_b   1.000
_cell.length_c   1.000
_cell.angle_alpha   90.00
_cell.angle_beta   90.00
_cell.angle_gamma   90.00
#
_symmetry.space_group_name_H-M   'P 1'
#
loop_
_entity.id
_entity.type
_entity.pdbx_description
1 polymer ?
#
loop_
_entity_poly.entity_id
_entity_poly.type
_entity_poly.pdbx_seq_one_letter_code
_entity_poly.pdbx_strand_id
1 'polypeptide(L)'
;MIVHGAALAWHLRYDEVLSFPAAACLYVFANNFPELKLSKRWRSVAESKFSDLIEREFGSGGLHLSGSLCAHCAALEWMLLPVLQHVSNHTQTPQYLSESLRISLEALQAINGTNKVAP
;
A
#
# COMPACT_ATOMS: atom_id res chain seq x y z
N MET A 1 3.84 4.21 20.90
CA MET A 1 4.46 3.51 19.76
C MET A 1 4.22 1.99 19.77
N ILE A 2 4.76 1.19 20.70
CA ILE A 2 4.56 -0.28 20.72
C ILE A 2 3.07 -0.68 20.72
N VAL A 3 2.25 -0.02 21.55
CA VAL A 3 0.79 -0.26 21.61
C VAL A 3 0.12 -0.05 20.24
N HIS A 4 0.56 0.95 19.47
CA HIS A 4 -0.01 1.25 18.16
C HIS A 4 0.37 0.17 17.15
N GLY A 5 1.64 -0.27 17.13
CA GLY A 5 2.06 -1.40 16.29
C GLY A 5 1.32 -2.70 16.63
N ALA A 6 1.09 -2.97 17.91
CA ALA A 6 0.31 -4.12 18.36
C ALA A 6 -1.16 -4.03 17.93
N ALA A 7 -1.80 -2.86 18.09
CA ALA A 7 -3.18 -2.63 17.67
C ALA A 7 -3.35 -2.77 16.15
N LEU A 8 -2.44 -2.19 15.36
CA LEU A 8 -2.43 -2.32 13.90
C LEU A 8 -2.22 -3.77 13.46
N ALA A 9 -1.28 -4.48 14.09
CA ALA A 9 -1.04 -5.89 13.78
C ALA A 9 -2.21 -6.79 14.19
N TRP A 10 -2.92 -6.44 15.26
CA TRP A 10 -4.15 -7.13 15.67
C TRP A 10 -5.26 -6.91 14.65
N HIS A 11 -5.56 -5.64 14.32
CA HIS A 11 -6.55 -5.25 13.32
C HIS A 11 -6.33 -5.98 12.00
N LEU A 12 -5.10 -5.95 11.46
CA LEU A 12 -4.77 -6.62 10.20
C LEU A 12 -4.83 -8.16 10.24
N ARG A 13 -4.78 -8.77 11.43
CA ARG A 13 -4.82 -10.23 11.57
C ARG A 13 -6.22 -10.78 11.78
N TYR A 14 -7.06 -10.02 12.48
CA TYR A 14 -8.30 -10.56 13.03
C TYR A 14 -9.55 -9.84 12.54
N ASP A 15 -9.43 -8.62 12.00
CA ASP A 15 -10.58 -7.95 11.41
C ASP A 15 -10.76 -8.38 9.96
N GLU A 16 -12.02 -8.62 9.58
CA GLU A 16 -12.39 -9.00 8.21
C GLU A 16 -12.18 -7.84 7.21
N VAL A 17 -12.20 -6.60 7.73
CA VAL A 17 -11.98 -5.39 6.93
C VAL A 17 -10.49 -5.09 6.86
N LEU A 18 -9.84 -5.58 5.80
CA LEU A 18 -8.49 -5.14 5.46
C LEU A 18 -8.51 -3.66 5.06
N SER A 19 -7.50 -2.91 5.52
CA SER A 19 -7.37 -1.48 5.30
C SER A 19 -5.95 -1.11 4.85
N PHE A 20 -5.82 -0.51 3.67
CA PHE A 20 -4.58 0.10 3.17
C PHE A 20 -3.86 0.98 4.21
N PRO A 21 -4.55 1.92 4.90
CA PRO A 21 -3.93 2.72 5.95
C PRO A 21 -3.26 1.89 7.04
N ALA A 22 -3.94 0.88 7.57
CA ALA A 22 -3.41 0.07 8.66
C ALA A 22 -2.17 -0.73 8.23
N ALA A 23 -2.20 -1.30 7.03
CA ALA A 23 -1.08 -2.04 6.47
C ALA A 23 0.12 -1.12 6.20
N ALA A 24 -0.11 0.07 5.61
CA ALA A 24 0.93 1.06 5.33
C ALA A 24 1.58 1.57 6.63
N CYS A 25 0.76 1.92 7.62
CA CYS A 25 1.24 2.40 8.91
C CYS A 25 2.05 1.33 9.65
N LEU A 26 1.57 0.07 9.66
CA LEU A 26 2.32 -1.03 10.31
C LEU A 26 3.65 -1.30 9.59
N TYR A 27 3.66 -1.23 8.26
CA TYR A 27 4.88 -1.36 7.45
C TYR A 27 5.92 -0.30 7.84
N VAL A 28 5.51 0.96 7.79
CA VAL A 28 6.38 2.10 8.11
C VAL A 28 6.87 2.01 9.55
N PHE A 29 5.97 1.67 10.48
CA PHE A 29 6.30 1.52 11.88
C PHE A 29 7.34 0.42 12.12
N ALA A 30 7.16 -0.75 11.52
CA ALA A 30 8.11 -1.86 11.65
C ALA A 30 9.51 -1.50 11.11
N ASN A 31 9.58 -0.65 10.09
CA ASN A 31 10.85 -0.23 9.49
C ASN A 31 11.55 0.90 10.22
N ASN A 32 10.81 1.77 10.91
CA ASN A 32 11.38 2.87 11.68
C ASN A 32 11.88 2.42 13.06
N PHE A 33 11.45 1.26 13.56
CA PHE A 33 11.85 0.72 14.87
C PHE A 33 12.41 -0.71 14.75
N PRO A 34 13.46 -0.97 13.95
CA PRO A 34 13.98 -2.31 13.70
C PRO A 34 14.53 -3.01 14.96
N GLU A 35 14.88 -2.26 16.00
CA GLU A 35 15.37 -2.75 17.29
C GLU A 35 14.29 -3.45 18.13
N LEU A 36 13.00 -3.22 17.84
CA LEU A 36 11.93 -3.93 18.53
C LEU A 36 11.87 -5.37 18.04
N LYS A 37 11.89 -6.34 18.97
CA LYS A 37 11.78 -7.78 18.66
C LYS A 37 10.58 -8.13 17.77
N LEU A 38 9.48 -7.37 17.89
CA LEU A 38 8.25 -7.59 17.14
C LEU A 38 8.29 -7.03 15.71
N SER A 39 9.21 -6.12 15.38
CA SER A 39 9.20 -5.40 14.10
C SER A 39 9.30 -6.31 12.89
N LYS A 40 10.12 -7.36 12.93
CA LYS A 40 10.19 -8.34 11.83
C LYS A 40 8.83 -9.01 11.58
N ARG A 41 8.12 -9.38 12.66
CA ARG A 41 6.79 -10.01 12.58
C ARG A 41 5.74 -9.01 12.08
N TRP A 42 5.79 -7.77 12.56
CA TRP A 42 4.89 -6.71 12.12
C TRP A 42 5.09 -6.37 10.64
N ARG A 43 6.34 -6.29 10.18
CA ARG A 43 6.67 -6.09 8.76
C ARG A 43 6.07 -7.19 7.89
N SER A 44 6.27 -8.46 8.27
CA SER A 44 5.70 -9.60 7.54
C SER A 44 4.17 -9.59 7.49
N VAL A 45 3.50 -9.20 8.59
CA VAL A 45 2.03 -9.03 8.60
C VAL A 45 1.61 -7.91 7.66
N ALA A 46 2.28 -6.77 7.73
CA ALA A 46 1.99 -5.63 6.89
C ALA A 46 2.16 -5.99 5.41
N GLU A 47 3.29 -6.60 5.02
CA GLU A 47 3.58 -7.02 3.65
C GLU A 47 2.54 -7.98 3.09
N SER A 48 2.21 -9.04 3.85
CA SER A 48 1.17 -9.99 3.43
C SER A 48 -0.17 -9.29 3.24
N LYS A 49 -0.60 -8.44 4.18
CA LYS A 49 -1.88 -7.73 4.06
C LYS A 49 -1.90 -6.64 3.01
N PHE A 50 -0.75 -6.03 2.72
CA PHE A 50 -0.60 -5.10 1.62
C PHE A 50 -0.80 -5.81 0.28
N SER A 51 -0.19 -6.99 0.11
CA SER A 51 -0.36 -7.81 -1.09
C SER A 51 -1.82 -8.25 -1.26
N ASP A 52 -2.44 -8.78 -0.19
CA ASP A 52 -3.85 -9.19 -0.20
C ASP A 52 -4.77 -8.03 -0.62
N LEU A 53 -4.52 -6.82 -0.11
CA LEU A 53 -5.29 -5.62 -0.44
C LEU A 53 -5.16 -5.21 -1.90
N ILE A 54 -3.95 -5.22 -2.44
CA ILE A 54 -3.70 -4.90 -3.84
C ILE A 54 -4.44 -5.89 -4.74
N GLU A 55 -4.31 -7.19 -4.48
CA GLU A 55 -4.99 -8.24 -5.26
C GLU A 55 -6.52 -8.13 -5.16
N ARG A 56 -7.04 -7.74 -3.99
CA ARG A 56 -8.47 -7.60 -3.76
C ARG A 56 -9.08 -6.36 -4.40
N GLU A 57 -8.35 -5.25 -4.41
CA GLU A 57 -8.90 -3.93 -4.76
C GLU A 57 -8.51 -3.46 -6.16
N PHE A 58 -7.48 -4.04 -6.77
CA PHE A 58 -7.03 -3.67 -8.12
C PHE A 58 -7.20 -4.82 -9.11
N GLY A 59 -7.70 -4.49 -10.29
CA GLY A 59 -7.73 -5.41 -11.43
C GLY A 59 -6.35 -5.56 -12.08
N SER A 60 -6.22 -6.54 -12.97
CA SER A 60 -4.96 -6.81 -13.71
C SER A 60 -4.45 -5.62 -14.53
N GLY A 61 -5.35 -4.71 -14.94
CA GLY A 61 -5.00 -3.47 -15.62
C GLY A 61 -4.59 -2.31 -14.71
N GLY A 62 -4.45 -2.53 -13.40
CA GLY A 62 -4.09 -1.49 -12.42
C GLY A 62 -5.22 -0.54 -12.05
N LEU A 63 -6.44 -0.76 -12.53
CA LEU A 63 -7.60 0.04 -12.12
C LEU A 63 -8.19 -0.49 -10.82
N HIS A 64 -8.65 0.42 -9.97
CA HIS A 64 -9.37 0.04 -8.76
C HIS A 64 -10.73 -0.56 -9.14
N LEU A 65 -11.06 -1.73 -8.59
CA LEU A 65 -12.22 -2.53 -9.01
C LEU A 65 -13.57 -1.86 -8.71
N SER A 66 -13.61 -0.91 -7.79
CA SER A 66 -14.83 -0.11 -7.56
C SER A 66 -15.18 0.85 -8.69
N GLY A 67 -14.26 1.11 -9.64
CA GLY A 67 -14.43 2.11 -10.69
C GLY A 67 -14.40 3.57 -10.19
N SER A 68 -14.22 3.80 -8.88
CA SER A 68 -14.16 5.13 -8.30
C SER A 68 -12.74 5.70 -8.38
N LEU A 69 -12.59 6.84 -9.07
CA LEU A 69 -11.34 7.60 -9.11
C LEU A 69 -10.86 7.99 -7.71
N CYS A 70 -11.80 8.36 -6.82
CA CYS A 70 -11.46 8.73 -5.44
C CYS A 70 -10.90 7.53 -4.66
N ALA A 71 -11.53 6.36 -4.78
CA ALA A 71 -11.04 5.14 -4.13
C ALA A 71 -9.67 4.73 -4.67
N HIS A 72 -9.49 4.82 -6.00
CA HIS A 72 -8.23 4.56 -6.66
C HIS A 72 -7.10 5.47 -6.16
N CYS A 73 -7.32 6.79 -6.14
CA CYS A 73 -6.33 7.75 -5.62
C CYS A 73 -6.03 7.52 -4.14
N ALA A 74 -7.06 7.27 -3.32
CA ALA A 74 -6.86 6.99 -1.89
C ALA A 74 -6.00 5.74 -1.67
N ALA A 75 -6.25 4.65 -2.40
CA ALA A 75 -5.43 3.46 -2.32
C ALA A 75 -3.98 3.72 -2.76
N LEU A 76 -3.78 4.46 -3.86
CA LEU A 76 -2.45 4.85 -4.35
C LEU A 76 -1.66 5.67 -3.33
N GLU A 77 -2.30 6.62 -2.64
CA GLU A 77 -1.65 7.42 -1.59
C GLU A 77 -1.07 6.52 -0.48
N TRP A 78 -1.81 5.49 -0.07
CA TRP A 78 -1.34 4.54 0.93
C TRP A 78 -0.27 3.59 0.39
N MET A 79 -0.33 3.19 -0.89
CA MET A 79 0.72 2.42 -1.56
C MET A 79 2.02 3.21 -1.70
N LEU A 80 1.93 4.53 -1.93
CA LEU A 80 3.09 5.41 -2.06
C LEU A 80 3.87 5.55 -0.76
N LEU A 81 3.21 5.51 0.40
CA LEU A 81 3.84 5.79 1.68
C LEU A 81 5.03 4.84 1.99
N PRO A 82 4.91 3.50 1.89
CA PRO A 82 6.06 2.59 2.01
C PRO A 82 7.14 2.83 0.95
N VAL A 83 6.77 3.18 -0.29
CA VAL A 83 7.73 3.48 -1.36
C VAL A 83 8.56 4.71 -1.01
N LEU A 84 7.91 5.79 -0.55
CA LEU A 84 8.58 7.01 -0.13
C LEU A 84 9.52 6.75 1.06
N GLN A 85 9.15 5.87 1.99
CA GLN A 85 10.04 5.45 3.07
C GLN A 85 11.29 4.75 2.51
N HIS A 86 11.13 3.84 1.55
CA HIS A 86 12.25 3.14 0.93
C HIS A 86 13.19 4.09 0.18
N VAL A 87 12.63 5.02 -0.60
CA VAL A 87 13.36 6.07 -1.31
C VAL A 87 14.14 6.95 -0.32
N SER A 88 13.48 7.42 0.74
CA SER A 88 14.11 8.27 1.77
C SER A 88 15.25 7.55 2.51
N ASN A 89 15.17 6.23 2.64
CA ASN A 89 16.18 5.42 3.32
C ASN A 89 17.25 4.87 2.37
N HIS A 90 17.21 5.22 1.07
CA HIS A 90 18.09 4.66 0.04
C HIS A 90 18.09 3.12 0.02
N THR A 91 16.92 2.53 0.24
CA THR A 91 16.72 1.07 0.24
C THR A 91 15.84 0.67 -0.94
N GLN A 92 15.97 -0.58 -1.36
CA GLN A 92 15.15 -1.12 -2.45
C GLN A 92 13.69 -1.28 -2.01
N THR A 93 12.78 -0.70 -2.77
CA THR A 93 11.33 -0.94 -2.63
C THR A 93 11.00 -2.39 -2.99
N PRO A 94 10.12 -3.08 -2.24
CA PRO A 94 9.65 -4.42 -2.60
C PRO A 94 9.04 -4.46 -4.01
N GLN A 95 9.43 -5.46 -4.80
CA GLN A 95 9.08 -5.55 -6.22
C GLN A 95 7.56 -5.58 -6.46
N TYR A 96 6.81 -6.33 -5.64
CA TYR A 96 5.34 -6.39 -5.74
C TYR A 96 4.73 -4.99 -5.63
N LEU A 97 5.19 -4.19 -4.66
CA LEU A 97 4.64 -2.87 -4.41
C LEU A 97 5.03 -1.89 -5.52
N SER A 98 6.29 -1.90 -5.95
CA SER A 98 6.74 -1.03 -7.04
C SER A 98 6.00 -1.32 -8.35
N GLU A 99 5.76 -2.59 -8.64
CA GLU A 99 5.08 -3.00 -9.87
C GLU A 99 3.59 -2.66 -9.83
N SER A 100 2.89 -2.99 -8.74
CA SER A 100 1.48 -2.63 -8.58
C SER A 100 1.27 -1.13 -8.62
N LEU A 101 2.16 -0.34 -8.01
CA LEU A 101 2.09 1.12 -8.06
C LEU A 101 2.33 1.64 -9.49
N ARG A 102 3.32 1.09 -10.21
CA ARG A 102 3.61 1.46 -11.60
C ARG A 102 2.41 1.23 -12.50
N ILE A 103 1.86 0.01 -12.51
CA ILE A 103 0.71 -0.35 -13.36
C ILE A 103 -0.50 0.53 -13.02
N SER A 104 -0.74 0.76 -11.73
CA SER A 104 -1.90 1.56 -11.29
C SER A 104 -1.76 3.04 -11.66
N LEU A 105 -0.55 3.61 -11.58
CA LEU A 105 -0.29 4.98 -12.03
C LEU A 105 -0.40 5.12 -13.56
N GLU A 106 0.08 4.13 -14.32
CA GLU A 106 -0.10 4.09 -15.78
C GLU A 106 -1.58 4.05 -16.17
N ALA A 107 -2.38 3.26 -15.44
CA ALA A 107 -3.82 3.18 -15.65
C ALA A 107 -4.53 4.52 -15.34
N LEU A 108 -4.13 5.19 -14.25
CA LEU A 108 -4.62 6.52 -13.90
C LEU A 108 -4.26 7.57 -14.96
N GLN A 109 -3.04 7.50 -15.48
CA GLN A 109 -2.59 8.39 -16.55
C GLN A 109 -3.37 8.16 -17.85
N ALA A 110 -3.70 6.91 -18.19
CA ALA A 110 -4.50 6.59 -19.36
C ALA A 110 -5.93 7.17 -19.26
N ILE A 111 -6.55 7.14 -18.07
CA ILE A 111 -7.84 7.79 -17.81
C ILE A 111 -7.73 9.31 -17.95
N ASN A 112 -6.67 9.92 -17.40
CA ASN A 112 -6.49 11.37 -17.49
C ASN A 112 -6.09 11.84 -18.89
N GLY A 113 -5.40 10.99 -19.67
CA GLY A 113 -4.98 11.27 -21.04
C GLY A 113 -6.12 11.16 -22.05
N THR A 114 -7.08 10.27 -21.82
CA THR A 114 -8.31 10.16 -22.63
C THR A 114 -9.23 11.38 -22.47
N ASN A 115 -9.16 12.10 -21.35
CA ASN A 115 -9.82 13.40 -21.16
C ASN A 115 -9.09 14.58 -21.86
N LYS A 116 -7.91 14.38 -22.47
CA LYS A 116 -7.13 15.43 -23.14
C LYS A 116 -7.17 15.39 -24.67
N VAL A 117 -8.03 14.58 -25.28
CA VAL A 117 -8.23 14.60 -26.75
C VAL A 117 -9.63 15.10 -27.08
N ALA A 118 -9.80 16.41 -26.99
CA ALA A 118 -10.75 17.16 -27.80
C ALA A 118 -10.06 18.45 -28.27
N PRO A 119 -9.57 18.53 -29.51
CA PRO A 119 -9.66 19.77 -30.26
C PRO A 119 -11.11 20.08 -30.61
#